data_AF-A0A529LES4-F1
#
_entry.id   AF-A0A529LES4-F1
#
_cell.length_a   1.000
_cell.length_b   1.000
_cell.length_c   1.000
_cell.angle_alpha   90.00
_cell.angle_beta   90.00
_cell.angle_gamma   90.00
#
_symmetry.space_group_name_H-M   'P 1'
#
loop_
_entity.id
_entity.type
_entity.pdbx_description
1 polymer ?
#
loop_
_entity_poly.entity_id
_entity_poly.type
_entity_poly.pdbx_seq_one_letter_code
_entity_poly.pdbx_strand_id
1 'polypeptide(L)' 'MAGKKRPLVVITRKLPDPVETRMRELFDARLNVEDRPMTQPELVAAIKEADVLVPTITDHIDAALIAQAGEN' A
#
# COMPACT_ATOMS: atom_id res chain seq x y z
N MET A 1 -15.69 -0.95 23.14
CA MET A 1 -14.46 -0.99 22.34
C MET A 1 -14.86 -0.85 20.89
N ALA A 2 -14.64 0.31 20.27
CA ALA A 2 -15.01 0.54 18.88
C ALA A 2 -14.26 -0.47 18.00
N GLY A 3 -14.99 -1.23 17.17
CA GLY A 3 -14.40 -2.22 16.27
C GLY A 3 -13.35 -1.52 15.40
N LYS A 4 -12.08 -1.86 15.60
CA LYS A 4 -10.95 -1.23 14.90
C LYS A 4 -11.17 -1.44 13.40
N LYS A 5 -11.24 -0.34 12.61
CA LYS A 5 -11.28 -0.43 11.15
C LYS A 5 -10.11 -1.31 10.68
N ARG A 6 -10.34 -2.13 9.66
CA ARG A 6 -9.26 -2.88 9.03
C ARG A 6 -8.29 -1.86 8.42
N PRO A 7 -6.99 -1.93 8.71
CA PRO A 7 -6.03 -1.00 8.13
C PRO A 7 -6.00 -1.18 6.60
N LEU A 8 -5.89 -0.06 5.91
CA LEU A 8 -5.74 0.03 4.47
C LEU A 8 -4.30 -0.33 4.08
N VAL A 9 -4.15 -1.43 3.35
CA VAL A 9 -2.86 -1.93 2.87
C VAL A 9 -2.78 -1.72 1.36
N VAL A 10 -1.83 -0.91 0.89
CA VAL A 10 -1.60 -0.70 -0.54
C VAL A 10 -0.38 -1.48 -1.00
N ILE A 11 -0.55 -2.33 -2.01
CA ILE A 11 0.52 -3.13 -2.61
C ILE A 11 0.92 -2.54 -3.95
N THR A 12 2.19 -2.18 -4.08
CA THR A 12 2.75 -1.46 -5.24
C THR A 12 2.96 -2.32 -6.48
N ARG A 13 3.03 -3.65 -6.33
CA ARG A 13 3.22 -4.65 -7.40
C ARG A 13 2.43 -5.91 -7.11
N LYS A 14 2.31 -6.79 -8.11
CA LYS A 14 1.67 -8.08 -7.90
C LYS A 14 2.53 -8.98 -7.00
N LEU A 15 1.89 -9.58 -6.01
CA LEU A 15 2.50 -10.59 -5.15
C LEU A 15 1.96 -11.98 -5.51
N PRO A 16 2.58 -13.07 -5.03
CA PRO A 16 2.02 -14.41 -5.23
C PRO A 16 0.58 -14.48 -4.71
N ASP A 17 -0.32 -15.12 -5.47
CA ASP A 17 -1.75 -15.21 -5.16
C ASP A 17 -2.09 -15.63 -3.71
N PRO A 18 -1.36 -16.56 -3.06
CA PRO A 18 -1.61 -16.89 -1.65
C PRO A 18 -1.43 -15.71 -0.70
N VAL A 19 -0.48 -14.82 -0.99
CA VAL A 19 -0.19 -13.61 -0.20
C VAL A 19 -1.28 -12.58 -0.39
N GLU A 20 -1.66 -12.30 -1.64
CA GLU A 20 -2.72 -11.33 -1.95
C GLU A 20 -4.06 -11.76 -1.35
N THR A 21 -4.39 -13.05 -1.45
CA THR A 21 -5.59 -13.63 -0.83
C THR A 21 -5.59 -13.40 0.67
N ARG A 22 -4.47 -13.74 1.34
CA ARG A 22 -4.36 -13.58 2.79
C ARG A 22 -4.42 -12.11 3.24
N MET A 23 -3.82 -11.20 2.47
CA MET A 23 -3.90 -9.76 2.72
C MET A 23 -5.35 -9.26 2.65
N ARG A 24 -6.12 -9.66 1.64
CA ARG A 24 -7.54 -9.28 1.49
C ARG A 24 -8.46 -9.87 2.56
N GLU A 25 -8.13 -11.05 3.09
CA GLU A 25 -8.87 -11.63 4.21
C GLU A 25 -8.68 -10.84 5.50
N LEU A 26 -7.44 -10.44 5.79
CA LEU A 26 -7.04 -9.82 7.05
C LEU A 26 -7.22 -8.29 7.07
N PHE A 27 -7.06 -7.64 5.91
CA PHE A 27 -6.96 -6.19 5.78
C PHE A 27 -7.84 -5.64 4.65
N ASP A 28 -8.01 -4.32 4.62
CA ASP A 28 -8.55 -3.65 3.44
C ASP A 28 -7.41 -3.47 2.44
N ALA A 29 -7.20 -4.47 1.56
CA ALA A 29 -6.05 -4.50 0.67
C ALA A 29 -6.37 -3.96 -0.73
N ARG A 30 -5.63 -2.94 -1.16
CA ARG A 30 -5.61 -2.43 -2.54
C ARG A 30 -4.44 -3.04 -3.31
N LEU A 31 -4.76 -3.79 -4.35
CA LEU A 31 -3.81 -4.53 -5.17
C LEU A 31 -3.52 -3.78 -6.48
N ASN A 32 -2.27 -3.84 -6.92
CA ASN A 32 -1.89 -3.43 -8.26
C ASN A 32 -2.07 -4.59 -9.26
N VAL A 33 -3.30 -4.75 -9.76
CA VAL A 33 -3.66 -5.87 -10.65
C VAL A 33 -2.91 -5.85 -11.98
N GLU A 34 -2.53 -4.67 -12.46
CA GLU A 34 -1.79 -4.48 -13.73
C GLU A 34 -0.29 -4.78 -13.61
N ASP A 35 0.22 -5.00 -12.39
CA ASP A 35 1.63 -5.23 -12.09
C ASP A 35 2.61 -4.20 -12.69
N ARG A 36 2.13 -2.97 -12.92
CA ARG A 36 2.95 -1.88 -13.44
C ARG A 36 3.65 -1.13 -12.31
N PRO A 37 4.90 -0.66 -12.49
CA PRO A 37 5.50 0.21 -11.49
C PRO A 37 4.62 1.44 -11.25
N MET A 38 4.38 1.78 -9.99
CA MET A 38 3.68 3.01 -9.64
C MET A 38 4.59 4.20 -9.95
N THR A 39 3.98 5.25 -10.51
CA THR A 39 4.64 6.54 -10.70
C THR A 39 4.79 7.28 -9.38
N GLN A 40 5.69 8.28 -9.32
CA GLN A 40 5.87 9.09 -8.11
C GLN A 40 4.56 9.71 -7.59
N PRO A 41 3.67 10.28 -8.43
CA PRO A 41 2.39 10.80 -7.96
C PRO A 41 1.46 9.72 -7.40
N GLU A 42 1.49 8.50 -7.96
CA GLU A 42 0.70 7.37 -7.47
C GLU A 42 1.22 6.87 -6.12
N LEU A 43 2.54 6.80 -5.93
CA LEU A 43 3.15 6.49 -4.63
C LEU A 43 2.81 7.53 -3.56
N VAL A 44 2.82 8.82 -3.93
CA VAL A 44 2.39 9.92 -3.04
C VAL A 44 0.91 9.80 -2.67
N ALA A 45 0.04 9.48 -3.62
CA ALA A 45 -1.37 9.26 -3.33
C ALA A 45 -1.57 8.04 -2.41
N ALA A 46 -0.85 6.95 -2.68
CA ALA A 46 -0.89 5.75 -1.85
C ALA A 46 -0.44 6.01 -0.42
N ILE A 47 0.69 6.69 -0.20
CA ILE A 47 1.22 6.93 1.17
C ILE A 47 0.37 7.91 2.00
N LYS A 48 -0.41 8.78 1.35
CA LYS A 48 -1.33 9.70 2.02
C LYS A 48 -2.57 9.00 2.56
N GLU A 49 -3.02 7.95 1.88
CA GLU A 49 -4.25 7.25 2.24
C GLU A 49 -4.00 5.95 3.00
N ALA A 50 -2.90 5.25 2.71
CA ALA A 50 -2.64 3.93 3.26
C ALA A 50 -2.12 3.99 4.69
N ASP A 51 -2.66 3.13 5.55
CA ASP A 51 -2.08 2.84 6.86
C ASP A 51 -0.79 2.01 6.73
N VAL A 52 -0.71 1.20 5.67
CA VAL A 52 0.44 0.34 5.36
C VAL A 52 0.71 0.36 3.86
N LEU A 53 1.94 0.71 3.48
CA LEU A 53 2.44 0.58 2.11
C LEU A 53 3.34 -0.66 2.00
N VAL A 54 3.12 -1.50 0.99
CA VAL A 54 3.96 -2.66 0.65
C VAL A 54 4.72 -2.36 -0.65
N PRO A 55 5.91 -1.74 -0.56
CA PRO A 55 6.75 -1.44 -1.71
C PRO A 55 7.56 -2.66 -2.18
N THR A 56 8.10 -2.57 -3.39
CA THR A 56 9.12 -3.44 -3.95
C THR A 56 10.44 -2.69 -4.16
N ILE A 57 11.51 -3.40 -4.55
CA ILE A 57 12.84 -2.80 -4.77
C ILE A 57 12.86 -1.71 -5.87
N THR A 58 11.85 -1.68 -6.74
CA THR A 58 11.74 -0.68 -7.81
C THR A 58 11.07 0.62 -7.37
N ASP A 59 10.47 0.64 -6.18
CA ASP A 59 9.80 1.82 -5.65
C ASP A 59 10.81 2.75 -4.98
N HIS A 60 10.81 4.01 -5.36
CA HIS A 60 11.68 5.03 -4.78
C HIS A 60 11.05 5.60 -3.50
N ILE A 61 11.38 4.98 -2.37
CA ILE A 61 10.91 5.40 -1.05
C ILE A 61 11.96 6.30 -0.40
N ASP A 62 11.84 7.60 -0.62
CA ASP A 62 12.75 8.61 -0.07
C ASP A 62 12.11 9.41 1.09
N ALA A 63 12.91 10.28 1.72
CA ALA A 63 12.44 11.11 2.82
C ALA A 63 11.33 12.08 2.40
N ALA A 64 11.32 12.54 1.15
CA ALA A 64 10.30 13.46 0.64
C ALA A 64 8.95 12.74 0.46
N LEU A 65 8.96 11.47 0.09
CA LEU A 65 7.77 10.62 0.03
C LEU A 65 7.25 10.34 1.44
N ILE A 66 8.11 9.91 2.36
CA ILE A 66 7.72 9.59 3.76
C ILE A 66 7.16 10.82 4.48
N ALA A 67 7.73 12.01 4.24
CA ALA A 67 7.23 13.26 4.82
C ALA A 67 5.80 13.62 4.36
N GLN A 68 5.29 12.98 3.31
CA GLN A 68 3.92 13.15 2.81
C GLN A 68 2.94 12.10 3.35
N ALA A 69 3.37 11.21 4.26
CA ALA A 69 2.49 10.24 4.89
C ALA A 69 1.35 10.93 5.67
N GLY A 70 0.17 10.31 5.65
CA GLY A 70 -1.00 10.77 6.41
C GLY A 70 -0.85 10.60 7.93
N GLU A 71 -1.86 11.06 8.68
CA GLU A 71 -1.97 10.80 10.11
C GLU A 71 -2.47 9.36 10.35
N ASN A 72 -1.82 8.62 11.28
CA ASN A 72 -2.15 7.22 11.63
C ASN A 72 -3.12 7.11 12.82
#